data_AF-A0A562ZQA4-F1
#
_entry.id   AF-A0A562ZQA4-F1
#
_cell.length_a   1.000
_cell.length_b   1.000
_cell.length_c   1.000
_cell.angle_alpha   90.00
_cell.angle_beta   90.00
_cell.angle_gamma   90.00
#
_symmetry.space_group_name_H-M   'P 1'
#
loop_
_entity.id
_entity.type
_entity.pdbx_description
1 polymer ?
#
loop_
_entity_poly.entity_id
_entity_poly.type
_entity_poly.pdbx_seq_one_letter_code
_entity_poly.pdbx_strand_id
1 'polypeptide(L)'
;MLKTVMIGALLACAGGHAVAQQMYRCGSTYSEQPCQGATLVQAVQRPPAADARQAEFAAKRDQRLADSMEKSRLAQEARAPKAIIIGGTDKPAEPKAAEKNQARAPKGKKPEHFTATSPRPPGETKKKKS
;
A
#
# COMPACT_ATOMS: atom_id res chain seq x y z
N MET A 1 -21.64 38.75 -11.90
CA MET A 1 -22.30 37.48 -11.50
C MET A 1 -22.36 36.43 -12.62
N LEU A 2 -22.01 36.76 -13.86
CA LEU A 2 -22.05 35.81 -14.99
C LEU A 2 -20.80 34.91 -15.13
N LYS A 3 -19.72 35.22 -14.38
CA LYS A 3 -18.42 34.53 -14.47
C LYS A 3 -18.23 33.39 -13.46
N THR A 4 -19.11 33.25 -12.47
CA THR A 4 -19.09 32.16 -11.49
C THR A 4 -19.94 30.95 -11.90
N VAL A 5 -20.82 31.09 -12.90
CA VAL A 5 -21.66 29.97 -13.39
C VAL A 5 -20.87 29.02 -14.29
N MET A 6 -19.79 29.48 -14.94
CA MET A 6 -18.99 28.67 -15.87
C MET A 6 -17.96 27.73 -15.21
N ILE A 7 -17.83 27.72 -13.88
CA ILE A 7 -16.93 26.77 -13.18
C ILE A 7 -17.73 25.60 -12.57
N GLY A 8 -19.04 25.73 -12.38
CA GLY A 8 -19.89 24.66 -11.84
C GLY A 8 -20.37 23.62 -12.86
N ALA A 9 -20.22 23.88 -14.17
CA ALA A 9 -20.79 23.05 -15.24
C ALA A 9 -19.83 22.00 -15.83
N LEU A 10 -18.56 21.97 -15.39
CA LEU A 10 -17.55 21.03 -15.91
C LEU A 10 -17.44 19.73 -15.09
N LEU A 11 -18.17 19.61 -13.98
CA LEU A 11 -18.15 18.43 -13.10
C LEU A 11 -19.48 17.65 -13.14
N ALA A 12 -20.15 17.60 -14.30
CA ALA A 12 -21.39 16.84 -14.48
C ALA A 12 -21.29 15.74 -15.57
N CYS A 13 -20.15 15.60 -16.25
CA CYS A 13 -19.97 14.61 -17.33
C CYS A 13 -19.21 13.34 -16.93
N ALA A 14 -18.89 13.13 -15.65
CA ALA A 14 -18.22 11.90 -15.19
C ALA A 14 -19.20 10.75 -14.86
N GLY A 15 -20.50 10.96 -15.02
CA GLY A 15 -21.56 9.96 -14.86
C GLY A 15 -22.19 9.55 -16.18
N GLY A 16 -21.41 9.60 -17.28
CA GLY A 16 -21.84 9.04 -18.55
C GLY A 16 -22.20 7.58 -18.33
N HIS A 17 -23.50 7.29 -18.32
CA HIS A 17 -23.98 5.94 -18.49
C HIS A 17 -23.28 5.47 -19.76
N ALA A 18 -22.36 4.51 -19.63
CA ALA A 18 -21.83 3.81 -20.77
C ALA A 18 -23.04 3.12 -21.40
N VAL A 19 -23.71 3.82 -22.32
CA VAL A 19 -24.60 3.21 -23.29
C VAL A 19 -23.66 2.25 -24.00
N ALA A 20 -23.67 1.00 -23.56
CA ALA A 20 -22.88 -0.04 -24.16
C ALA A 20 -23.30 -0.07 -25.62
N GLN A 21 -22.48 0.55 -26.48
CA GLN A 21 -22.58 0.39 -27.92
C GLN A 21 -22.55 -1.13 -28.10
N GLN A 22 -23.67 -1.69 -28.57
CA GLN A 22 -23.85 -3.14 -28.65
C GLN A 22 -22.86 -3.65 -29.69
N MET A 23 -21.67 -4.02 -29.23
CA MET A 23 -20.59 -4.48 -30.07
C MET A 23 -20.63 -6.01 -30.08
N TYR A 24 -20.98 -6.58 -31.22
CA TYR A 24 -21.14 -8.00 -31.41
C TYR A 24 -19.82 -8.61 -31.90
N ARG A 25 -19.44 -9.75 -31.33
CA ARG A 25 -18.28 -10.51 -31.81
C ARG A 25 -18.71 -11.51 -32.88
N CYS A 26 -18.42 -11.18 -34.14
CA CYS A 26 -18.66 -12.05 -35.28
C CYS A 26 -17.40 -12.87 -35.57
N GLY A 27 -17.21 -13.98 -34.84
CA GLY A 27 -16.02 -14.84 -34.96
C GLY A 27 -14.74 -14.14 -34.47
N SER A 28 -13.90 -13.68 -35.39
CA SER A 28 -12.64 -12.96 -35.11
C SER A 28 -12.76 -11.42 -35.20
N THR A 29 -13.90 -10.89 -35.62
CA THR A 29 -14.11 -9.46 -35.87
C THR A 29 -15.22 -8.91 -34.98
N TYR A 30 -15.13 -7.62 -34.61
CA TYR A 30 -16.17 -6.91 -33.87
C TYR A 30 -17.01 -6.05 -34.83
N SER A 31 -18.33 -6.03 -34.63
CA SER A 31 -19.29 -5.33 -35.48
C SER A 31 -20.34 -4.61 -34.64
N GLU A 32 -20.79 -3.44 -35.09
CA GLU A 32 -21.91 -2.69 -34.48
C GLU A 32 -23.28 -3.24 -34.92
N GLN A 33 -23.30 -4.12 -35.94
CA GLN A 33 -24.49 -4.83 -36.40
C GLN A 33 -24.45 -6.31 -35.98
N PRO A 34 -25.58 -6.91 -35.57
CA PRO A 34 -25.64 -8.32 -35.21
C PRO A 34 -25.29 -9.20 -36.42
N CYS A 35 -24.44 -10.18 -36.20
CA CYS A 35 -24.02 -11.14 -37.22
C CYS A 35 -25.21 -12.04 -37.62
N GLN A 36 -25.24 -12.54 -38.87
CA GLN A 36 -26.19 -13.60 -39.22
C GLN A 36 -25.95 -14.82 -38.30
N GLY A 37 -26.99 -15.25 -37.58
CA GLY A 37 -26.92 -16.33 -36.60
C GLY A 37 -26.52 -15.91 -35.18
N ALA A 38 -26.38 -14.60 -34.90
CA ALA A 38 -26.15 -14.12 -33.54
C ALA A 38 -27.38 -14.40 -32.66
N THR A 39 -27.18 -15.14 -31.58
CA THR A 39 -28.20 -15.35 -30.55
C THR A 39 -28.06 -14.29 -29.47
N LEU A 40 -29.19 -13.77 -28.99
CA LEU A 40 -29.21 -12.72 -27.99
C LEU A 40 -28.78 -13.31 -26.64
N VAL A 41 -27.52 -13.12 -26.27
CA VAL A 41 -27.00 -13.51 -24.95
C VAL A 41 -27.36 -12.39 -23.98
N GLN A 42 -28.32 -12.65 -23.10
CA GLN A 42 -28.76 -11.68 -22.10
C GLN A 42 -27.64 -11.52 -21.05
N ALA A 43 -26.87 -10.45 -21.17
CA ALA A 43 -25.71 -10.13 -20.33
C ALA A 43 -26.11 -9.61 -18.93
N VAL A 44 -27.09 -10.27 -18.28
CA VAL A 44 -27.57 -9.93 -16.95
C VAL A 44 -27.39 -11.14 -16.05
N GLN A 45 -26.16 -11.65 -15.95
CA GLN A 45 -25.84 -12.64 -14.93
C GLN A 45 -25.08 -11.93 -13.82
N ARG A 46 -25.78 -11.69 -12.71
CA ARG A 46 -25.13 -11.31 -11.45
C ARG A 46 -24.09 -12.40 -11.14
N PRO A 47 -22.87 -12.04 -10.68
CA PRO A 47 -21.87 -13.05 -10.33
C PRO A 47 -22.48 -14.07 -9.36
N PRO A 48 -22.19 -15.37 -9.54
CA PRO A 48 -22.70 -16.38 -8.62
C PRO A 48 -22.25 -16.03 -7.19
N ALA A 49 -23.09 -16.35 -6.21
CA ALA A 49 -22.87 -15.92 -4.82
C ALA A 49 -21.50 -16.34 -4.25
N ALA A 50 -20.91 -17.42 -4.76
CA ALA A 50 -19.58 -17.87 -4.40
C ALA A 50 -18.48 -16.88 -4.84
N ASP A 51 -18.53 -16.40 -6.08
CA ASP A 51 -17.56 -15.45 -6.63
C ASP A 51 -17.65 -14.10 -5.92
N ALA A 52 -18.87 -13.64 -5.63
CA ALA A 52 -19.10 -12.43 -4.86
C ALA A 52 -18.46 -12.53 -3.45
N ARG A 53 -18.65 -13.66 -2.76
CA ARG A 53 -18.03 -13.89 -1.45
C ARG A 53 -16.51 -13.93 -1.53
N GLN A 54 -15.94 -14.60 -2.53
CA GLN A 54 -14.49 -14.63 -2.73
C GLN A 54 -13.91 -13.23 -2.96
N ALA A 55 -14.58 -12.41 -3.78
CA ALA A 55 -14.20 -11.03 -4.01
C ALA A 55 -14.27 -10.19 -2.72
N GLU A 56 -15.32 -10.35 -1.91
CA GLU A 56 -15.43 -9.68 -0.60
C GLU A 56 -14.32 -10.09 0.36
N PHE A 57 -13.94 -11.38 0.40
CA PHE A 57 -12.83 -11.85 1.22
C PHE A 57 -11.50 -11.25 0.77
N ALA A 58 -11.24 -11.19 -0.55
CA ALA A 58 -10.06 -10.53 -1.09
C ALA A 58 -10.03 -9.04 -0.71
N ALA A 59 -11.13 -8.32 -0.95
CA ALA A 59 -11.24 -6.90 -0.60
C ALA A 59 -10.97 -6.62 0.88
N LYS A 60 -11.51 -7.45 1.79
CA LYS A 60 -11.25 -7.32 3.23
C LYS A 60 -9.79 -7.55 3.61
N ARG A 61 -9.08 -8.45 2.92
CA ARG A 61 -7.64 -8.65 3.16
C ARG A 61 -6.84 -7.45 2.65
N ASP A 62 -7.17 -6.96 1.47
CA ASP A 62 -6.49 -5.82 0.85
C ASP A 62 -6.68 -4.54 1.67
N GLN A 63 -7.89 -4.31 2.20
CA GLN A 63 -8.17 -3.21 3.14
C GLN A 63 -7.26 -3.28 4.38
N ARG A 64 -7.15 -4.45 5.01
CA ARG A 64 -6.28 -4.62 6.19
C ARG A 64 -4.80 -4.39 5.86
N LEU A 65 -4.37 -4.83 4.68
CA LEU A 65 -3.01 -4.60 4.21
C LEU A 65 -2.75 -3.10 4.01
N ALA A 66 -3.68 -2.40 3.34
CA ALA A 66 -3.60 -0.95 3.13
C ALA A 66 -3.52 -0.20 4.47
N ASP A 67 -4.39 -0.52 5.43
CA ASP A 67 -4.37 0.08 6.77
C ASP A 67 -3.03 -0.14 7.48
N SER A 68 -2.43 -1.32 7.32
CA SER A 68 -1.13 -1.63 7.93
C SER A 68 0.00 -0.82 7.31
N MET A 69 -0.05 -0.60 5.98
CA MET A 69 0.92 0.21 5.26
C MET A 69 0.79 1.69 5.62
N GLU A 70 -0.43 2.19 5.74
CA GLU A 70 -0.68 3.56 6.19
C GLU A 70 -0.10 3.80 7.60
N LYS A 71 -0.40 2.90 8.54
CA LYS A 71 0.15 2.99 9.90
C LYS A 71 1.67 2.93 9.92
N SER A 72 2.26 2.07 9.07
CA SER A 72 3.72 1.99 8.91
C SER A 72 4.30 3.31 8.39
N ARG A 73 3.68 3.91 7.36
CA ARG A 73 4.07 5.22 6.82
C ARG A 73 4.03 6.30 7.91
N LEU A 74 2.91 6.41 8.63
CA LEU A 74 2.76 7.38 9.72
C LEU A 74 3.80 7.18 10.83
N ALA A 75 4.10 5.93 11.19
CA ALA A 75 5.11 5.62 12.19
C ALA A 75 6.53 5.99 11.71
N GLN A 76 6.83 5.81 10.43
CA GLN A 76 8.11 6.21 9.83
C GLN A 76 8.23 7.73 9.77
N GLU A 77 7.18 8.45 9.37
CA GLU A 77 7.14 9.92 9.35
C GLU A 77 7.30 10.51 10.75
N ALA A 78 6.66 9.92 11.76
CA ALA A 78 6.80 10.36 13.15
C ALA A 78 8.21 10.14 13.70
N ARG A 79 8.97 9.18 13.15
CA ARG A 79 10.34 8.84 13.56
C ARG A 79 11.40 9.42 12.63
N ALA A 80 11.00 10.04 11.52
CA ALA A 80 11.93 10.57 10.54
C ALA A 80 12.70 11.76 11.16
N PRO A 81 14.04 11.73 11.15
CA PRO A 81 14.81 12.90 11.55
C PRO A 81 14.49 14.06 10.60
N LYS A 82 14.40 15.28 11.13
CA LYS A 82 14.20 16.48 10.29
C LYS A 82 15.34 16.53 9.27
N ALA A 83 14.99 16.60 7.99
CA ALA A 83 15.97 16.72 6.92
C ALA A 83 16.81 17.98 7.15
N ILE A 84 18.13 17.80 7.22
CA ILE A 84 19.07 18.92 7.21
C ILE A 84 19.16 19.40 5.76
N ILE A 85 18.51 20.53 5.47
CA ILE A 85 18.65 21.21 4.18
C ILE A 85 20.01 21.91 4.18
N ILE A 86 21.00 21.29 3.53
CA ILE A 86 22.29 21.94 3.28
C ILE A 86 22.07 22.97 2.17
N GLY A 87 21.82 24.22 2.56
CA GLY A 87 21.60 25.35 1.65
C GLY A 87 20.53 26.38 2.05
N GLY A 88 19.88 26.23 3.20
CA GLY A 88 18.98 27.26 3.76
C GLY A 88 19.71 28.13 4.78
N THR A 89 19.76 29.43 4.53
CA THR A 89 20.43 30.44 5.36
C THR A 89 19.92 30.51 6.80
N ASP A 90 20.84 30.92 7.66
CA ASP A 90 20.88 30.77 9.10
C ASP A 90 19.71 31.40 9.86
N LYS A 91 19.21 30.67 10.87
CA LYS A 91 18.56 31.28 12.02
C LYS A 91 19.32 30.84 13.29
N PRO A 92 19.86 31.79 14.10
CA PRO A 92 20.73 31.45 15.22
C PRO A 92 20.05 30.56 16.24
N ALA A 93 20.75 29.50 16.65
CA ALA A 93 20.34 28.63 17.75
C ALA A 93 20.56 29.35 19.09
N GLU A 94 19.51 29.47 19.90
CA GLU A 94 19.64 29.80 21.32
C GLU A 94 20.26 28.62 22.08
N PRO A 95 21.18 28.85 23.04
CA PRO A 95 21.85 27.78 23.75
C PRO A 95 20.92 27.16 24.79
N LYS A 96 20.59 25.87 24.63
CA LYS A 96 20.00 25.10 25.71
C LYS A 96 21.10 24.57 26.63
N ALA A 97 20.91 24.86 27.92
CA ALA A 97 21.76 24.48 29.03
C ALA A 97 22.09 22.98 29.04
N ALA A 98 23.31 22.69 29.50
CA ALA A 98 23.88 21.36 29.62
C ALA A 98 23.01 20.41 30.45
N GLU A 99 22.53 19.33 29.83
CA GLU A 99 21.91 18.20 30.53
C GLU A 99 22.93 17.08 30.71
N LYS A 100 23.03 16.59 31.95
CA LYS A 100 24.06 15.69 32.47
C LYS A 100 24.09 14.36 31.73
N ASN A 101 25.31 13.95 31.36
CA ASN A 101 25.65 12.62 30.88
C ASN A 101 25.19 11.53 31.88
N GLN A 102 24.19 10.74 31.48
CA GLN A 102 23.93 9.46 32.11
C GLN A 102 24.89 8.43 31.51
N ALA A 103 25.93 8.09 32.27
CA ALA A 103 26.84 7.00 31.96
C ALA A 103 26.04 5.68 31.86
N ARG A 104 26.04 5.06 30.67
CA ARG A 104 25.55 3.69 30.49
C ARG A 104 26.74 2.73 30.62
N ALA A 105 26.54 1.69 31.44
CA ALA A 105 27.51 0.63 31.70
C ALA A 105 28.01 -0.06 30.41
N PRO A 106 29.27 -0.55 30.37
CA PRO A 106 29.83 -1.16 29.17
C PRO A 106 29.14 -2.49 28.86
N LYS A 107 28.42 -2.54 27.73
CA LYS A 107 27.95 -3.81 27.15
C LYS A 107 29.16 -4.54 26.56
N GLY A 108 29.30 -5.81 26.92
CA GLY A 108 30.44 -6.68 26.60
C GLY A 108 30.86 -6.68 25.14
N LYS A 109 32.16 -6.90 24.91
CA LYS A 109 32.80 -6.88 23.59
C LYS A 109 32.11 -7.86 22.64
N LYS A 110 31.75 -7.37 21.46
CA LYS A 110 31.28 -8.20 20.34
C LYS A 110 32.49 -8.92 19.74
N PRO A 111 32.36 -10.16 19.25
CA PRO A 111 33.47 -10.85 18.61
C PRO A 111 33.89 -10.12 17.32
N GLU A 112 35.19 -9.94 17.15
CA GLU A 112 35.85 -9.28 16.00
C GLU A 112 35.64 -10.03 14.67
N HIS A 113 35.11 -11.26 14.71
CA HIS A 113 34.84 -12.08 13.54
C HIS A 113 33.44 -12.69 13.57
N PHE A 114 32.82 -12.75 12.39
CA PHE A 114 31.52 -13.37 12.20
C PHE A 114 31.65 -14.90 12.33
N THR A 115 31.11 -15.45 13.43
CA THR A 115 30.98 -16.89 13.61
C THR A 115 29.55 -17.33 13.28
N ALA A 116 29.37 -18.00 12.14
CA ALA A 116 28.11 -18.65 11.79
C ALA A 116 27.86 -19.82 12.75
N THR A 117 26.94 -19.65 13.70
CA THR A 117 26.49 -20.75 14.56
C THR A 117 25.33 -21.45 13.87
N SER A 118 25.52 -22.71 13.48
CA SER A 118 24.42 -23.55 12.99
C SER A 118 23.46 -23.88 14.14
N PRO A 119 22.14 -23.96 13.86
CA PRO A 119 21.17 -24.34 14.88
C PRO A 119 21.49 -25.75 15.40
N ARG A 120 21.51 -25.86 16.72
CA ARG A 120 21.78 -27.13 17.40
C ARG A 120 20.65 -28.14 17.09
N PRO A 121 20.96 -29.40 16.73
CA PRO A 121 19.93 -30.41 16.61
C PRO A 121 19.22 -30.64 17.96
N PRO A 122 17.90 -30.88 17.95
CA PRO A 122 17.14 -31.07 19.19
C PRO A 122 17.57 -32.37 19.88
N GLY A 123 18.01 -32.27 21.13
CA GLY A 123 18.25 -33.46 21.99
C GLY A 123 19.50 -33.44 22.86
N GLU A 124 20.44 -32.51 22.68
CA GLU A 124 21.66 -32.52 23.49
C GLU A 124 21.63 -31.53 24.66
N THR A 125 21.81 -32.00 25.89
CA THR A 125 22.09 -31.16 27.07
C THR A 125 23.58 -30.81 27.12
N LYS A 126 23.94 -29.55 27.43
CA LYS A 126 25.35 -29.13 27.56
C LYS A 126 26.02 -29.87 28.73
N LYS A 127 27.11 -30.62 28.48
CA LYS A 127 28.03 -31.05 29.54
C LYS A 127 28.76 -29.82 30.11
N LYS A 128 28.53 -29.56 31.40
CA LYS A 128 29.28 -28.57 32.19
C LYS A 128 30.71 -29.08 32.34
N LYS A 129 31.70 -28.42 31.74
CA LYS A 129 33.12 -28.70 32.02
C LYS A 129 33.50 -27.97 33.31
N SER A 130 34.10 -28.73 34.24
CA SER A 130 34.79 -28.24 35.43
C SER A 130 36.07 -27.49 35.05
#